data_AF-A0A7G8ZMF3-F1
#
_entry.id   AF-A0A7G8ZMF3-F1
#
_cell.length_a   1.000
_cell.length_b   1.000
_cell.length_c   1.000
_cell.angle_alpha   90.00
_cell.angle_beta   90.00
_cell.angle_gamma   90.00
#
_symmetry.space_group_name_H-M   'P 1'
#
loop_
_entity.id
_entity.type
_entity.pdbx_description
1 polymer ?
#
loop_
_entity_poly.entity_id
_entity_poly.type
_entity_poly.pdbx_seq_one_letter_code
_entity_poly.pdbx_strand_id
1 'polypeptide(L)'
;MSHTPHELAADFPEYAEQLHLLKESDAHFQKLADAYHTLNREIHRAETNVEPTSDEHLTEMRKRRMVLKDDINTLLKAAAQNP
;
A
#
# COMPACT_ATOMS: atom_id res chain seq x y z
N MET A 1 -3.07 -19.05 4.21
CA MET A 1 -3.34 -17.80 3.46
C MET A 1 -3.13 -16.65 4.43
N SER A 2 -2.06 -15.88 4.28
CA SER A 2 -1.74 -14.78 5.18
C SER A 2 -2.68 -13.61 4.89
N HIS A 3 -3.76 -13.48 5.65
CA HIS A 3 -4.56 -12.25 5.67
C HIS A 3 -3.71 -11.17 6.35
N THR A 4 -2.87 -10.49 5.58
CA THR A 4 -2.24 -9.27 6.05
C THR A 4 -3.34 -8.20 6.09
N PRO A 5 -3.68 -7.63 7.25
CA PRO A 5 -4.68 -6.55 7.31
C PRO A 5 -4.18 -5.32 6.52
N HIS A 6 -5.09 -4.51 5.98
CA HIS A 6 -4.78 -3.35 5.10
C HIS A 6 -4.20 -3.70 3.72
N GLU A 7 -4.81 -4.65 3.02
CA GLU A 7 -4.54 -4.83 1.59
C GLU A 7 -5.03 -3.62 0.77
N LEU A 8 -4.33 -3.28 -0.33
CA LEU A 8 -4.70 -2.14 -1.18
C LEU A 8 -6.15 -2.21 -1.68
N ALA A 9 -6.66 -3.40 -1.96
CA ALA A 9 -8.05 -3.59 -2.38
C ALA A 9 -9.08 -3.24 -1.27
N ALA A 10 -8.70 -3.37 0.00
CA ALA A 10 -9.55 -2.96 1.13
C ALA A 10 -9.46 -1.46 1.39
N ASP A 11 -8.31 -0.85 1.08
CA ASP A 11 -8.08 0.59 1.23
C ASP A 11 -8.68 1.42 0.09
N PHE A 12 -8.88 0.82 -1.09
CA PHE A 12 -9.38 1.46 -2.30
C PHE A 12 -10.43 0.58 -3.02
N PRO A 13 -11.54 0.20 -2.35
CA PRO A 13 -12.54 -0.70 -2.91
C PRO A 13 -13.21 -0.15 -4.17
N GLU A 14 -13.34 1.18 -4.28
CA GLU A 14 -13.91 1.87 -5.44
C GLU A 14 -13.03 1.83 -6.69
N TYR A 15 -11.75 1.49 -6.52
CA TYR A 15 -10.77 1.43 -7.62
C TYR A 15 -10.31 0.00 -7.92
N ALA A 16 -11.12 -1.02 -7.59
CA ALA A 16 -10.74 -2.43 -7.75
C ALA A 16 -10.35 -2.80 -9.20
N GLU A 17 -11.04 -2.24 -10.19
CA GLU A 17 -10.74 -2.47 -11.61
C GLU A 17 -9.42 -1.80 -12.02
N GLN A 18 -9.22 -0.53 -11.65
CA GLN A 18 -7.99 0.21 -11.94
C GLN A 18 -6.79 -0.41 -11.21
N LEU A 19 -6.99 -0.92 -9.99
CA LEU A 19 -5.99 -1.68 -9.25
C LEU A 19 -5.53 -2.91 -10.05
N HIS A 20 -6.47 -3.66 -10.63
CA HIS A 20 -6.13 -4.82 -11.45
C HIS A 20 -5.39 -4.42 -12.72
N LEU A 21 -5.93 -3.44 -13.47
CA LEU A 21 -5.34 -2.94 -14.70
C LEU A 21 -3.90 -2.42 -14.49
N LEU A 22 -3.70 -1.54 -13.52
CA LEU A 22 -2.40 -0.93 -13.26
C LEU A 22 -1.39 -1.96 -12.71
N LYS A 23 -1.85 -2.95 -11.95
CA LYS A 23 -0.98 -4.06 -11.52
C LYS A 23 -0.46 -4.90 -12.69
N GLU A 24 -1.17 -4.97 -13.81
CA GLU A 24 -0.73 -5.75 -14.97
C GLU A 24 0.06 -4.91 -15.98
N SER A 25 -0.27 -3.62 -16.10
CA SER A 25 0.20 -2.76 -17.19
C SER A 25 1.18 -1.65 -16.79
N ASP A 26 1.27 -1.29 -15.51
CA ASP A 26 2.09 -0.18 -15.03
C ASP A 26 3.19 -0.65 -14.05
N ALA A 27 4.43 -0.67 -14.54
CA ALA A 27 5.60 -1.07 -13.75
C ALA A 27 5.93 -0.11 -12.60
N HIS A 28 5.52 1.17 -12.68
CA HIS A 28 5.67 2.11 -11.58
C HIS A 28 4.63 1.81 -10.49
N PHE A 29 3.39 1.56 -10.88
CA PHE A 29 2.34 1.14 -9.97
C PHE A 29 2.68 -0.16 -9.24
N GLN A 30 3.20 -1.16 -9.96
CA GLN A 30 3.67 -2.41 -9.36
C GLN A 30 4.68 -2.16 -8.24
N LYS A 31 5.69 -1.31 -8.48
CA LYS A 31 6.70 -0.97 -7.46
C LYS A 31 6.10 -0.28 -6.25
N LEU A 32 5.15 0.64 -6.45
CA LEU A 32 4.46 1.31 -5.36
C LEU A 32 3.61 0.33 -4.54
N ALA A 33 2.88 -0.56 -5.22
CA ALA A 33 2.07 -1.59 -4.58
C ALA A 33 2.94 -2.56 -3.76
N ASP A 34 4.06 -3.02 -4.31
CA ASP A 34 5.00 -3.89 -3.61
C ASP A 34 5.65 -3.21 -2.40
N ALA A 35 6.04 -1.94 -2.54
CA ALA A 35 6.57 -1.13 -1.44
C ALA A 35 5.52 -0.96 -0.34
N TYR A 36 4.27 -0.69 -0.69
CA TYR A 36 3.16 -0.60 0.24
C TYR A 36 2.93 -1.92 0.99
N HIS A 37 2.84 -3.03 0.26
CA HIS A 37 2.62 -4.35 0.86
C HIS A 37 3.78 -4.75 1.78
N THR A 38 5.01 -4.44 1.41
CA THR A 38 6.20 -4.71 2.23
C THR A 38 6.17 -3.89 3.51
N LEU A 39 6.02 -2.57 3.41
CA LEU A 39 5.99 -1.68 4.55
C LEU A 39 4.82 -1.97 5.50
N ASN A 40 3.65 -2.32 4.96
CA ASN A 40 2.50 -2.69 5.78
C ASN A 40 2.74 -3.98 6.57
N ARG A 41 3.44 -4.96 5.99
CA ARG A 41 3.89 -6.16 6.72
C ARG A 41 4.88 -5.83 7.82
N GLU A 42 5.85 -4.96 7.55
CA GLU A 42 6.83 -4.53 8.57
C GLU A 42 6.14 -3.80 9.73
N ILE A 43 5.22 -2.86 9.44
CA ILE A 43 4.41 -2.17 10.46
C ILE A 43 3.64 -3.19 11.30
N HIS A 44 2.98 -4.15 10.65
CA HIS A 44 2.20 -5.15 11.37
C HIS A 44 3.07 -6.01 12.30
N ARG A 45 4.28 -6.40 11.87
CA ARG A 45 5.23 -7.15 12.71
C ARG A 45 5.73 -6.32 13.89
N ALA A 46 5.97 -5.03 13.68
CA ALA A 46 6.34 -4.11 14.75
C ALA A 46 5.20 -3.94 15.77
N GLU A 47 3.96 -3.75 15.30
CA GLU A 47 2.78 -3.56 16.15
C GLU A 47 2.38 -4.83 16.93
N THR A 48 2.66 -6.01 16.38
CA THR A 48 2.38 -7.31 17.00
C THR A 48 3.51 -7.82 17.90
N ASN A 49 4.54 -6.99 18.16
CA ASN A 49 5.74 -7.34 18.93
C ASN A 49 6.49 -8.57 18.39
N VAL A 50 6.33 -8.89 17.10
CA VAL A 50 7.11 -9.95 16.42
C VAL A 50 8.50 -9.42 16.09
N GLU A 51 8.58 -8.20 15.54
CA GLU A 51 9.83 -7.48 15.27
C GLU A 51 9.67 -6.04 15.80
N PRO A 52 9.65 -5.83 17.13
CA PRO A 52 9.42 -4.52 17.71
C PRO A 52 10.54 -3.55 17.34
N THR A 53 10.16 -2.30 17.12
CA THR A 53 11.05 -1.20 16.79
C THR A 53 10.75 0.00 17.71
N SER A 54 11.55 1.06 17.64
CA SER A 54 11.27 2.26 18.44
C SER A 54 9.98 2.95 17.96
N ASP A 55 9.31 3.65 18.88
CA ASP A 55 8.09 4.42 18.55
C ASP A 55 8.35 5.46 17.46
N GLU A 56 9.54 6.06 17.46
CA GLU A 56 10.00 6.98 16.42
C GLU A 56 10.07 6.29 15.06
N HIS A 57 10.66 5.09 14.99
CA HIS A 57 10.76 4.34 13.74
C HIS A 57 9.39 3.88 13.24
N LEU A 58 8.52 3.39 14.13
CA LEU A 58 7.15 3.01 13.79
C LEU A 58 6.35 4.21 13.25
N THR A 59 6.55 5.39 13.84
CA THR A 59 5.94 6.63 13.36
C THR A 59 6.40 6.97 11.94
N GLU A 60 7.70 6.87 11.66
CA GLU A 60 8.24 7.09 10.32
C GLU A 60 7.73 6.07 9.30
N MET A 61 7.62 4.79 9.67
CA MET A 61 7.02 3.76 8.83
C MET A 61 5.55 4.09 8.50
N ARG A 62 4.76 4.48 9.49
CA ARG A 62 3.35 4.88 9.28
C ARG A 62 3.22 6.09 8.35
N LYS A 63 4.11 7.09 8.48
CA LYS A 63 4.17 8.24 7.56
C LYS A 63 4.48 7.80 6.13
N ARG A 64 5.49 6.95 5.94
CA ARG A 64 5.83 6.39 4.62
C ARG A 64 4.66 5.61 4.01
N ARG A 65 3.94 4.84 4.82
CA ARG A 65 2.72 4.12 4.37
C ARG A 65 1.66 5.10 3.88
N MET A 66 1.47 6.22 4.55
CA MET A 66 0.53 7.25 4.12
C MET A 66 0.94 7.87 2.77
N VAL A 67 2.21 8.22 2.60
CA VAL A 67 2.72 8.76 1.33
C VAL A 67 2.50 7.77 0.18
N LEU A 68 2.80 6.48 0.39
CA LEU A 68 2.57 5.44 -0.61
C LEU A 68 1.08 5.32 -0.98
N LYS A 69 0.17 5.47 -0.01
CA LYS A 69 -1.28 5.49 -0.29
C LYS A 69 -1.68 6.69 -1.14
N ASP A 70 -1.11 7.87 -0.88
CA ASP A 70 -1.41 9.08 -1.65
C ASP A 70 -0.89 8.96 -3.10
N ASP A 71 0.31 8.42 -3.30
CA ASP A 71 0.88 8.16 -4.63
C ASP A 71 0.02 7.15 -5.41
N ILE A 72 -0.35 6.04 -4.78
CA ILE A 72 -1.22 5.00 -5.36
C ILE A 72 -2.58 5.59 -5.73
N ASN A 73 -3.20 6.35 -4.83
CA ASN A 73 -4.49 7.01 -5.08
C ASN A 73 -4.41 7.97 -6.28
N THR A 74 -3.31 8.69 -6.43
CA THR A 74 -3.10 9.60 -7.57
C THR A 74 -3.10 8.84 -8.89
N LEU A 75 -2.41 7.71 -8.96
CA LEU A 75 -2.39 6.85 -10.15
C LEU A 75 -3.75 6.21 -10.44
N LEU A 76 -4.45 5.73 -9.40
CA LEU A 76 -5.79 5.16 -9.55
C LEU A 76 -6.79 6.19 -10.08
N LYS A 77 -6.75 7.42 -9.55
CA LYS A 77 -7.58 8.53 -10.04
C LYS A 77 -7.24 8.89 -11.48
N ALA A 78 -5.96 8.88 -11.86
CA ALA A 78 -5.55 9.16 -13.23
C ALA A 78 -6.08 8.08 -14.20
N ALA A 79 -5.97 6.80 -13.82
CA ALA A 79 -6.51 5.69 -14.60
C ALA A 79 -8.04 5.72 -14.70
N ALA A 80 -8.75 6.09 -13.63
CA ALA A 80 -10.21 6.20 -13.64
C ALA A 80 -10.74 7.36 -14.51
N GLN A 81 -9.92 8.39 -14.75
CA GLN A 81 -10.29 9.54 -15.58
C GLN A 81 -10.02 9.34 -17.07
N ASN A 82 -9.16 8.40 -17.44
CA ASN A 82 -8.82 8.05 -18.84
C ASN A 82 -9.10 6.55 -19.08
N PRO A 83 -10.37 6.15 -19.29
CA PRO A 83 -10.74 4.76 -19.53
C PRO A 83 -10.24 4.23 -20.89
#